data_AF-A0A1F3SKU5-F1
#
_entry.id   AF-A0A1F3SKU5-F1
#
_cell.length_a   1.000
_cell.length_b   1.000
_cell.length_c   1.000
_cell.angle_alpha   90.00
_cell.angle_beta   90.00
_cell.angle_gamma   90.00
#
_symmetry.space_group_name_H-M   'P 1'
#
loop_
_entity.id
_entity.type
_entity.pdbx_description
1 polymer ?
#
loop_
_entity_poly.entity_id
_entity_poly.type
_entity_poly.pdbx_seq_one_letter_code
_entity_poly.pdbx_strand_id
1 'polypeptide(L)'
;MRLSKYIFCTLLIIPLSFTISCGPMNTESKSDSGVVSSLGQASGPAKVTTGNKFYVSMNLDNTSTTMSTPHEGENNFVIRSVRASNLQPLSADAKVTVFYEMPTMPGMEMDDVATVQPDGSYRVNIVLSMPGLWKIVLTIKDGDLQDQYVIETKI
;
A
#
# COMPACT_ATOMS: atom_id res chain seq x y z
N MET A 1 -62.95 -10.29 -29.40
CA MET A 1 -63.95 -10.84 -28.46
C MET A 1 -63.46 -12.22 -28.03
N ARG A 2 -63.46 -12.45 -26.70
CA ARG A 2 -63.13 -13.68 -25.93
C ARG A 2 -63.43 -15.00 -26.69
N LEU A 3 -62.75 -16.15 -26.52
CA LEU A 3 -62.47 -16.87 -25.26
C LEU A 3 -61.73 -18.21 -25.58
N SER A 4 -61.10 -18.81 -24.55
CA SER A 4 -60.97 -20.27 -24.32
C SER A 4 -59.83 -21.04 -25.04
N LYS A 5 -59.04 -21.96 -24.45
CA LYS A 5 -58.66 -22.35 -23.07
C LYS A 5 -57.81 -23.65 -23.20
N TYR A 6 -56.97 -23.92 -22.19
CA TYR A 6 -56.30 -25.19 -21.84
C TYR A 6 -55.01 -25.59 -22.58
N ILE A 7 -53.89 -25.10 -22.05
CA ILE A 7 -52.57 -25.74 -22.16
C ILE A 7 -52.44 -26.71 -20.96
N PHE A 8 -52.40 -28.00 -21.25
CA PHE A 8 -52.01 -29.05 -20.31
C PHE A 8 -50.48 -29.19 -20.43
N CYS A 9 -49.72 -28.49 -19.58
CA CYS A 9 -48.27 -28.63 -19.54
C CYS A 9 -47.92 -29.60 -18.41
N THR A 10 -47.62 -30.83 -18.78
CA THR A 10 -47.29 -31.93 -17.87
C THR A 10 -45.98 -31.63 -17.17
N LEU A 11 -46.06 -31.57 -15.84
CA LEU A 11 -44.99 -31.45 -14.87
C LEU A 11 -44.04 -32.66 -14.99
N LEU A 12 -42.80 -32.45 -15.45
CA LEU A 12 -41.72 -33.43 -15.30
C LEU A 12 -40.64 -32.83 -14.41
N ILE A 13 -40.60 -33.28 -13.16
CA ILE A 13 -39.59 -32.94 -12.16
C ILE A 13 -38.34 -33.78 -12.47
N ILE A 14 -37.24 -33.13 -12.85
CA ILE A 14 -35.91 -33.76 -12.92
C ILE A 14 -35.05 -33.11 -11.81
N PRO A 15 -34.45 -33.90 -10.90
CA PRO A 15 -33.73 -33.36 -9.75
C PRO A 15 -32.44 -32.64 -10.16
N LEU A 16 -32.29 -31.39 -9.71
CA LEU A 16 -31.02 -30.67 -9.70
C LEU A 16 -30.04 -31.38 -8.78
N SER A 17 -28.97 -31.94 -9.34
CA SER A 17 -27.76 -32.23 -8.57
C SER A 17 -26.97 -30.92 -8.43
N PHE A 18 -27.10 -30.26 -7.28
CA PHE A 18 -26.16 -29.22 -6.88
C PHE A 18 -24.87 -29.88 -6.40
N THR A 19 -23.81 -29.80 -7.21
CA THR A 19 -22.45 -29.99 -6.70
C THR A 19 -22.04 -28.70 -6.00
N ILE A 20 -21.99 -28.71 -4.67
CA ILE A 20 -21.29 -27.71 -3.88
C ILE A 20 -19.80 -27.95 -4.12
N SER A 21 -19.25 -27.29 -5.14
CA SER A 21 -17.81 -27.19 -5.33
C SER A 21 -17.28 -26.16 -4.36
N CYS A 22 -16.78 -26.60 -3.20
CA CYS A 22 -15.82 -25.83 -2.42
C CYS A 22 -14.54 -25.70 -3.25
N GLY A 23 -14.45 -24.66 -4.08
CA GLY A 23 -13.18 -24.24 -4.65
C GLY A 23 -12.31 -23.65 -3.53
N PRO A 24 -10.99 -23.94 -3.51
CA PRO A 24 -10.10 -23.28 -2.57
C PRO A 24 -10.11 -21.78 -2.84
N MET A 25 -10.68 -21.04 -1.90
CA MET A 25 -10.50 -19.60 -1.77
C MET A 25 -9.10 -19.41 -1.18
N ASN A 26 -8.10 -19.21 -2.02
CA ASN A 26 -6.84 -18.63 -1.59
C ASN A 26 -6.38 -17.57 -2.57
N THR A 27 -6.15 -16.40 -2.00
CA THR A 27 -5.78 -15.13 -2.57
C THR A 27 -4.43 -15.20 -3.28
N GLU A 28 -4.38 -14.88 -4.56
CA GLU A 28 -3.13 -14.52 -5.21
C GLU A 28 -3.37 -13.33 -6.16
N SER A 29 -3.39 -12.14 -5.59
CA SER A 29 -3.20 -10.91 -6.37
C SER A 29 -1.78 -10.93 -6.90
N LYS A 30 -1.66 -11.34 -8.17
CA LYS A 30 -0.44 -11.34 -8.95
C LYS A 30 0.06 -9.89 -9.08
N SER A 31 0.99 -9.53 -8.22
CA SER A 31 1.63 -8.21 -8.21
C SER A 31 2.77 -8.21 -9.20
N ASP A 32 2.50 -7.82 -10.46
CA ASP A 32 3.53 -7.63 -11.48
C ASP A 32 4.63 -6.70 -10.96
N SER A 33 5.85 -7.21 -10.93
CA SER A 33 7.06 -6.48 -10.51
C SER A 33 7.64 -5.65 -11.64
N GLY A 34 7.21 -4.39 -11.73
CA GLY A 34 7.84 -3.33 -12.52
C GLY A 34 8.58 -2.33 -11.63
N VAL A 35 9.88 -2.17 -11.87
CA VAL A 35 10.85 -1.30 -11.17
C VAL A 35 10.74 0.16 -11.64
N VAL A 36 10.70 1.17 -10.76
CA VAL A 36 11.33 2.49 -11.06
C VAL A 36 11.66 3.37 -9.82
N SER A 37 12.93 3.81 -9.75
CA SER A 37 13.48 5.14 -9.38
C SER A 37 12.83 6.00 -8.28
N SER A 38 13.55 6.64 -7.37
CA SER A 38 14.97 6.69 -7.00
C SER A 38 15.00 7.37 -5.62
N LEU A 39 15.27 6.58 -4.57
CA LEU A 39 15.70 7.13 -3.29
C LEU A 39 17.07 7.77 -3.52
N GLY A 40 17.26 8.99 -3.02
CA GLY A 40 18.60 9.51 -2.82
C GLY A 40 19.30 8.63 -1.79
N GLN A 41 20.00 7.59 -2.25
CA GLN A 41 21.01 6.80 -1.52
C GLN A 41 20.66 6.29 -0.10
N ALA A 42 19.40 5.98 0.18
CA ALA A 42 19.01 5.06 1.26
C ALA A 42 18.31 3.86 0.63
N SER A 43 19.09 2.92 0.07
CA SER A 43 18.73 1.57 -0.38
C SER A 43 17.23 1.25 -0.65
N GLY A 44 16.82 1.30 -1.93
CA GLY A 44 15.70 0.52 -2.49
C GLY A 44 14.66 1.33 -3.28
N PRO A 45 14.43 1.12 -4.59
CA PRO A 45 13.44 1.90 -5.35
C PRO A 45 12.01 1.62 -4.84
N ALA A 46 11.26 2.67 -4.50
CA ALA A 46 9.81 2.58 -4.36
C ALA A 46 9.23 2.10 -5.71
N LYS A 47 8.45 1.03 -5.71
CA LYS A 47 7.90 0.43 -6.93
C LYS A 47 6.85 1.35 -7.58
N VAL A 48 7.23 2.12 -8.62
CA VAL A 48 6.28 2.86 -9.44
C VAL A 48 5.66 1.91 -10.47
N THR A 49 4.45 1.44 -10.19
CA THR A 49 3.67 0.63 -11.14
C THR A 49 2.86 1.58 -12.02
N THR A 50 2.78 1.33 -13.33
CA THR A 50 1.84 2.05 -14.21
C THR A 50 0.42 1.86 -13.64
N GLY A 51 -0.16 2.92 -13.09
CA GLY A 51 -1.45 2.86 -12.39
C GLY A 51 -1.46 3.44 -10.98
N ASN A 52 -0.29 3.72 -10.39
CA ASN A 52 -0.17 4.44 -9.13
C ASN A 52 -0.89 5.79 -9.22
N LYS A 53 -1.64 6.12 -8.18
CA LYS A 53 -2.35 7.39 -7.98
C LYS A 53 -1.42 8.50 -7.51
N PHE A 54 -0.23 8.17 -6.97
CA PHE A 54 0.73 9.16 -6.48
C PHE A 54 2.16 8.94 -6.97
N TYR A 55 2.89 10.06 -7.13
CA TYR A 55 4.36 10.07 -7.16
C TYR A 55 4.86 10.37 -5.77
N VAL A 56 5.82 9.58 -5.29
CA VAL A 56 6.27 9.62 -3.89
C VAL A 56 7.78 9.59 -3.81
N SER A 57 8.32 10.39 -2.89
CA SER A 57 9.70 10.27 -2.41
C SER A 57 9.69 10.23 -0.89
N MET A 58 10.46 9.34 -0.29
CA MET A 58 10.68 9.26 1.16
C MET A 58 12.18 9.34 1.39
N ASN A 59 12.67 10.27 2.19
CA ASN A 59 14.11 10.43 2.43
C ASN A 59 14.34 10.62 3.93
N LEU A 60 15.50 10.20 4.43
CA LEU A 60 15.90 10.60 5.78
C LEU A 60 16.12 12.11 5.84
N ASP A 61 15.70 12.69 6.94
CA ASP A 61 15.98 14.08 7.27
C ASP A 61 17.43 14.21 7.74
N ASN A 62 18.35 14.29 6.77
CA ASN A 62 19.79 14.33 7.01
C ASN A 62 20.27 15.70 7.49
N THR A 63 19.62 16.26 8.53
CA THR A 63 20.14 17.45 9.23
C THR A 63 21.49 17.16 9.90
N SER A 64 21.78 15.88 10.15
CA SER A 64 23.12 15.39 10.49
C SER A 64 23.83 14.87 9.23
N THR A 65 25.00 15.44 8.92
CA THR A 65 25.81 15.08 7.73
C THR A 65 26.44 13.69 7.78
N THR A 66 26.24 12.94 8.87
CA THR A 66 26.87 11.63 9.10
C THR A 66 25.93 10.44 8.91
N MET A 67 24.62 10.64 8.76
CA MET A 67 23.65 9.55 8.63
C MET A 67 22.81 9.73 7.37
N SER A 68 23.23 9.08 6.28
CA SER A 68 22.51 9.09 4.99
C SER A 68 21.67 7.83 4.77
N THR A 69 21.80 6.83 5.64
CA THR A 69 21.07 5.57 5.57
C THR A 69 20.32 5.32 6.88
N PRO A 70 19.22 4.54 6.84
CA PRO A 70 18.52 4.16 8.06
C PRO A 70 19.47 3.45 9.02
N HIS A 71 19.31 3.68 10.32
CA HIS A 71 20.19 3.16 11.37
C HIS A 71 19.36 2.66 12.57
N GLU A 72 20.01 1.95 13.50
CA GLU A 72 19.38 1.52 14.75
C GLU A 72 18.98 2.75 15.59
N GLY A 73 17.73 2.77 16.07
CA GLY A 73 17.16 3.89 16.82
C GLY A 73 16.24 4.76 15.98
N GLU A 74 16.23 6.06 16.26
CA GLU A 74 15.28 7.01 15.68
C GLU A 74 15.66 7.44 14.25
N ASN A 75 14.74 7.26 13.31
CA ASN A 75 14.90 7.63 11.93
C ASN A 75 13.79 8.62 11.53
N ASN A 76 14.15 9.89 11.37
CA ASN A 76 13.23 10.91 10.90
C ASN A 76 13.17 10.88 9.38
N PHE A 77 12.01 10.54 8.82
CA PHE A 77 11.80 10.55 7.38
C PHE A 77 10.94 11.75 6.95
N VAL A 78 11.33 12.35 5.83
CA VAL A 78 10.55 13.33 5.07
C VAL A 78 9.96 12.65 3.85
N ILE A 79 8.64 12.66 3.77
CA ILE A 79 7.86 12.12 2.66
C ILE A 79 7.29 13.29 1.86
N ARG A 80 7.48 13.28 0.55
CA ARG A 80 6.85 14.20 -0.39
C ARG A 80 6.04 13.39 -1.39
N SER A 81 4.83 13.87 -1.68
CA SER A 81 3.92 13.19 -2.58
C SER A 81 3.07 14.19 -3.37
N VAL A 82 2.74 13.82 -4.61
CA VAL A 82 1.80 14.54 -5.48
C VAL A 82 0.93 13.54 -6.23
N ARG A 83 -0.26 13.97 -6.66
CA ARG A 83 -1.14 13.14 -7.49
C ARG A 83 -0.51 12.87 -8.85
N ALA A 84 -0.47 11.61 -9.25
CA ALA A 84 0.16 11.20 -10.51
C ALA A 84 -0.59 11.71 -11.76
N SER A 85 -1.90 11.92 -11.65
CA SER A 85 -2.76 12.34 -12.77
C SER A 85 -2.55 13.79 -13.21
N ASN A 86 -2.17 14.68 -12.29
CA ASN A 86 -2.12 16.12 -12.55
C ASN A 86 -0.99 16.87 -11.80
N LEU A 87 -0.13 16.15 -11.09
CA LEU A 87 0.99 16.69 -10.31
C LEU A 87 0.59 17.71 -9.22
N GLN A 88 -0.69 17.77 -8.86
CA GLN A 88 -1.15 18.63 -7.77
C GLN A 88 -0.74 18.07 -6.41
N PRO A 89 -0.54 18.93 -5.40
CA PRO A 89 -0.40 18.49 -4.02
C PRO A 89 -1.56 17.60 -3.58
N LEU A 90 -1.32 16.80 -2.55
CA LEU A 90 -2.38 16.06 -1.89
C LEU A 90 -3.40 17.02 -1.26
N SER A 91 -4.63 16.56 -1.07
CA SER A 91 -5.64 17.33 -0.33
C SER A 91 -5.22 17.58 1.12
N ALA A 92 -5.85 18.56 1.76
CA ALA A 92 -5.59 18.89 3.17
C ALA A 92 -6.00 17.75 4.14
N ASP A 93 -6.91 16.86 3.73
CA ASP A 93 -7.39 15.71 4.48
C ASP A 93 -6.65 14.40 4.14
N ALA A 94 -5.65 14.46 3.25
CA ALA A 94 -4.85 13.30 2.91
C ALA A 94 -4.13 12.72 4.13
N LYS A 95 -4.10 11.39 4.20
CA LYS A 95 -3.46 10.62 5.27
C LYS A 95 -2.27 9.86 4.72
N VAL A 96 -1.15 9.97 5.41
CA VAL A 96 0.08 9.24 5.13
C VAL A 96 0.40 8.41 6.35
N THR A 97 0.32 7.09 6.23
CA THR A 97 0.60 6.16 7.32
C THR A 97 1.79 5.28 6.95
N VAL A 98 2.59 4.93 7.94
CA VAL A 98 3.75 4.08 7.77
C VAL A 98 3.63 2.91 8.70
N PHE A 99 3.64 1.71 8.15
CA PHE A 99 3.75 0.47 8.88
C PHE A 99 5.17 -0.05 8.71
N TYR A 100 5.78 -0.62 9.75
CA TYR A 100 7.13 -1.17 9.65
C TYR A 100 7.28 -2.41 10.53
N GLU A 101 8.00 -3.39 10.02
CA GLU A 101 8.16 -4.70 10.64
C GLU A 101 9.53 -5.29 10.34
N MET A 102 9.95 -6.25 11.15
CA MET A 102 11.10 -7.11 10.86
C MET A 102 10.57 -8.51 10.50
N PRO A 103 10.56 -8.92 9.21
CA PRO A 103 9.91 -10.15 8.77
C PRO A 103 10.42 -11.42 9.45
N THR A 104 11.67 -11.42 9.93
CA THR A 104 12.28 -12.55 10.65
C THR A 104 11.81 -12.66 12.11
N MET A 105 11.08 -11.66 12.61
CA MET A 105 10.55 -11.60 13.97
C MET A 105 9.08 -11.14 13.94
N PRO A 106 8.15 -12.06 13.64
CA PRO A 106 6.72 -11.78 13.67
C PRO A 106 6.28 -11.27 15.06
N GLY A 107 5.33 -10.32 15.11
CA GLY A 107 4.87 -9.72 16.35
C GLY A 107 5.59 -8.41 16.74
N MET A 108 6.55 -7.93 15.94
CA MET A 108 7.22 -6.62 16.11
C MET A 108 6.75 -5.58 15.09
N GLU A 109 5.51 -5.68 14.65
CA GLU A 109 4.90 -4.74 13.74
C GLU A 109 4.56 -3.43 14.46
N MET A 110 4.83 -2.31 13.80
CA MET A 110 4.54 -0.96 14.30
C MET A 110 3.87 -0.14 13.21
N ASP A 111 2.98 0.77 13.60
CA ASP A 111 2.38 1.76 12.71
C ASP A 111 2.53 3.18 13.28
N ASP A 112 2.72 4.14 12.37
CA ASP A 112 2.77 5.55 12.69
C ASP A 112 2.06 6.37 11.61
N VAL A 113 1.60 7.56 11.97
CA VAL A 113 0.91 8.50 11.09
C VAL A 113 1.84 9.69 10.86
N ALA A 114 2.22 9.90 9.60
CA ALA A 114 3.10 11.01 9.26
C ALA A 114 2.37 12.35 9.45
N THR A 115 3.06 13.30 10.09
CA THR A 115 2.54 14.64 10.38
C THR A 115 2.83 15.58 9.23
N VAL A 116 1.79 16.22 8.69
CA VAL A 116 1.92 17.25 7.64
C VAL A 116 2.71 18.45 8.15
N GLN A 117 3.61 18.96 7.32
CA GLN A 117 4.46 20.10 7.60
C GLN A 117 3.97 21.35 6.86
N PRO A 118 4.37 22.57 7.28
CA PRO A 118 3.98 23.80 6.61
C PRO A 118 4.40 23.89 5.13
N ASP A 119 5.43 23.16 4.72
CA ASP A 119 5.91 23.10 3.33
C ASP A 119 5.18 22.04 2.48
N GLY A 120 4.15 21.40 3.03
CA GLY A 120 3.36 20.35 2.39
C GLY A 120 4.03 18.97 2.36
N SER A 121 5.22 18.82 2.95
CA SER A 121 5.81 17.49 3.19
C SER A 121 5.16 16.81 4.40
N TYR A 122 5.41 15.51 4.57
CA TYR A 122 5.00 14.75 5.73
C TYR A 122 6.25 14.27 6.47
N ARG A 123 6.23 14.31 7.81
CA ARG A 123 7.32 13.81 8.65
C ARG A 123 6.85 12.67 9.53
N VAL A 124 7.67 11.64 9.64
CA VAL A 124 7.43 10.48 10.51
C VAL A 124 8.72 10.08 11.19
N ASN A 125 8.63 9.68 12.46
CA ASN A 125 9.76 9.16 13.22
C ASN A 125 9.60 7.65 13.34
N ILE A 126 10.51 6.90 12.73
CA ILE A 126 10.47 5.43 12.75
C ILE A 126 11.59 4.95 13.68
N VAL A 127 11.24 4.11 14.66
CA VAL A 127 12.22 3.54 15.58
C VAL A 127 12.59 2.13 15.14
N LEU A 128 13.81 1.96 14.62
CA LEU A 128 14.33 0.68 14.18
C LEU A 128 15.16 0.07 15.31
N SER A 129 14.53 -0.76 16.14
CA SER A 129 15.07 -1.13 17.45
C SER A 129 16.29 -2.04 17.42
N MET A 130 16.68 -2.59 16.26
CA MET A 130 17.79 -3.52 16.17
C MET A 130 18.27 -3.69 14.71
N PRO A 131 19.54 -4.10 14.49
CA PRO A 131 20.08 -4.38 13.17
C PRO A 131 19.37 -5.53 12.46
N GLY A 132 19.28 -5.46 11.14
CA GLY A 132 18.60 -6.48 10.34
C GLY A 132 17.83 -5.93 9.15
N LEU A 133 17.08 -6.81 8.48
CA LEU A 133 16.23 -6.42 7.36
C LEU A 133 14.86 -5.97 7.88
N TRP A 134 14.53 -4.71 7.62
CA TRP A 134 13.25 -4.11 7.95
C TRP A 134 12.44 -3.89 6.69
N LYS A 135 11.14 -4.12 6.78
CA LYS A 135 10.16 -3.80 5.74
C LYS A 135 9.31 -2.65 6.23
N ILE A 136 9.25 -1.60 5.42
CA ILE A 136 8.49 -0.36 5.67
C ILE A 136 7.43 -0.25 4.58
N VAL A 137 6.16 -0.18 4.97
CA VAL A 137 5.00 -0.04 4.10
C VAL A 137 4.41 1.35 4.29
N LEU A 138 4.61 2.21 3.32
CA LEU A 138 4.01 3.54 3.25
C LEU A 138 2.65 3.45 2.55
N THR A 139 1.60 3.91 3.20
CA THR A 139 0.26 4.04 2.61
C THR A 139 -0.10 5.51 2.49
N ILE A 140 -0.54 5.92 1.30
CA ILE A 140 -1.06 7.26 1.04
C ILE A 140 -2.53 7.12 0.68
N LYS A 141 -3.39 7.87 1.38
CA LYS A 141 -4.82 7.97 1.10
C LYS A 141 -5.21 9.43 0.92
N ASP A 142 -5.87 9.75 -0.19
CA ASP A 142 -6.34 11.09 -0.53
C ASP A 142 -7.73 10.97 -1.19
N GLY A 143 -8.79 11.21 -0.41
CA GLY A 143 -10.16 10.89 -0.80
C GLY A 143 -10.35 9.40 -1.13
N ASP A 144 -10.79 9.12 -2.36
CA ASP A 144 -11.00 7.77 -2.89
C ASP A 144 -9.71 7.14 -3.48
N LEU A 145 -8.62 7.91 -3.56
CA LEU A 145 -7.35 7.44 -4.07
C LEU A 145 -6.51 6.84 -2.95
N GLN A 146 -5.93 5.68 -3.20
CA GLN A 146 -5.01 5.03 -2.27
C GLN A 146 -3.94 4.24 -3.03
N ASP A 147 -2.69 4.36 -2.59
CA ASP A 147 -1.58 3.48 -2.99
C ASP A 147 -0.81 3.00 -1.75
N GLN A 148 -0.07 1.90 -1.92
CA GLN A 148 0.90 1.40 -0.96
C GLN A 148 2.28 1.24 -1.62
N TYR A 149 3.32 1.58 -0.87
CA TYR A 149 4.72 1.47 -1.29
C TYR A 149 5.46 0.65 -0.25
N VAL A 150 6.08 -0.45 -0.69
CA VAL A 150 6.90 -1.30 0.16
C VAL A 150 8.36 -0.95 -0.08
N ILE A 151 9.08 -0.69 1.00
CA ILE A 151 10.49 -0.34 1.05
C ILE A 151 11.17 -1.35 1.97
N GLU A 152 12.27 -1.94 1.52
CA GLU A 152 13.08 -2.82 2.34
C GLU A 152 14.42 -2.15 2.60
N THR A 153 14.81 -2.07 3.88
CA THR A 153 16.09 -1.48 4.27
C THR A 153 16.84 -2.40 5.22
N LYS A 154 18.16 -2.42 5.09
CA LYS A 154 19.03 -3.14 6.00
C LYS A 154 19.69 -2.14 6.95
N ILE A 155 19.55 -2.43 8.25
CA ILE A 155 20.19 -1.72 9.37
C ILE A 155 21.40 -2.51 9.83
#